data_AF-A0A0P0XFD1-F1
#
_entry.id   AF-A0A0P0XFD1-F1
#
_cell.length_a   1.000
_cell.length_b   1.000
_cell.length_c   1.000
_cell.angle_alpha   90.00
_cell.angle_beta   90.00
_cell.angle_gamma   90.00
#
_symmetry.space_group_name_H-M   'P 1'
#
loop_
_entity.id
_entity.type
_entity.pdbx_description
1 polymer ?
#
loop_
_entity_poly.entity_id
_entity_poly.type
_entity_poly.pdbx_seq_one_letter_code
_entity_poly.pdbx_strand_id
1 'polypeptide(L)'
;DLARLKQHLLDKDLEDQEKMDEDSKLIEELRAICDQQRAHIVQLERALKFEMAKQEESKKIISEEHQRSNEQITDLKYKLANCMNALESKNLELLNLQTALGQYYAESEAKERLGGDLAMAREELAKLSESLKVANQAIEISRREKEEVAARLSQVEGMLADGKRSMQKLENDNSRLRRALEQSMTTLNRMSLDSDNSVDRRIVIKLLVTYFQRNHSKEVLDLMVRMLGFSEEDKQRIGFAQSNAGKGVVRGVLGLPGRLVGGIVGGNSAGKPTQASQDNQSFADLWVDFLLKETEEREKREASETARLSQEENQTASTSNASSAQPSGHISNQAPGPSTSHHMFGRQDTEFATVPLTSSTYTSTQTPFSRPPQR
;
A
#
# COMPACT_ATOMS: atom_id res chain seq x y z
N ASP A 1 -44.22 171.44 39.40
CA ASP A 1 -43.90 170.05 39.84
C ASP A 1 -44.94 169.01 39.47
N LEU A 2 -46.24 169.23 39.69
CA LEU A 2 -47.29 168.25 39.37
C LEU A 2 -47.36 167.83 37.88
N ALA A 3 -47.13 168.77 36.94
CA ALA A 3 -47.11 168.48 35.51
C ALA A 3 -45.92 167.58 35.08
N ARG A 4 -44.75 167.74 35.71
CA ARG A 4 -43.55 166.95 35.41
C ARG A 4 -43.69 165.52 35.94
N LEU A 5 -44.29 165.34 37.12
CA LEU A 5 -44.60 164.01 37.66
C LEU A 5 -45.67 163.29 36.83
N LYS A 6 -46.69 164.01 36.32
CA LYS A 6 -47.70 163.45 35.41
C LYS A 6 -47.08 163.00 34.08
N GLN A 7 -46.17 163.80 33.51
CA GLN A 7 -45.43 163.41 32.30
C GLN A 7 -44.56 162.18 32.55
N HIS A 8 -43.80 162.13 33.65
CA HIS A 8 -43.00 160.95 33.98
C HIS A 8 -43.86 159.71 34.30
N LEU A 9 -45.06 159.87 34.88
CA LEU A 9 -45.99 158.74 35.04
C LEU A 9 -46.49 158.26 33.67
N LEU A 10 -46.83 159.17 32.76
CA LEU A 10 -47.23 158.83 31.39
C LEU A 10 -46.10 158.17 30.61
N ASP A 11 -44.88 158.70 30.69
CA ASP A 11 -43.71 158.13 30.03
C ASP A 11 -43.37 156.75 30.62
N LYS A 12 -43.46 156.59 31.95
CA LYS A 12 -43.30 155.29 32.61
C LYS A 12 -44.42 154.31 32.26
N ASP A 13 -45.67 154.77 32.23
CA ASP A 13 -46.81 153.95 31.82
C ASP A 13 -46.66 153.53 30.35
N LEU A 14 -46.08 154.38 29.50
CA LEU A 14 -45.77 154.09 28.10
C LEU A 14 -44.58 153.13 27.96
N GLU A 15 -43.50 153.31 28.73
CA GLU A 15 -42.38 152.35 28.81
C GLU A 15 -42.83 151.01 29.37
N ASP A 16 -43.64 150.99 30.43
CA ASP A 16 -44.23 149.77 31.00
C ASP A 16 -45.20 149.13 30.00
N GLN A 17 -45.93 149.91 29.19
CA GLN A 17 -46.78 149.42 28.12
C GLN A 17 -45.99 148.84 26.94
N GLU A 18 -44.93 149.52 26.49
CA GLU A 18 -44.01 149.02 25.45
C GLU A 18 -43.32 147.74 25.92
N LYS A 19 -42.89 147.68 27.18
CA LYS A 19 -42.35 146.47 27.79
C LYS A 19 -43.40 145.36 27.90
N MET A 20 -44.66 145.67 28.26
CA MET A 20 -45.75 144.69 28.26
C MET A 20 -46.04 144.16 26.84
N ASP A 21 -45.93 145.00 25.81
CA ASP A 21 -46.09 144.62 24.41
C ASP A 21 -44.90 143.76 23.95
N GLU A 22 -43.67 144.09 24.33
CA GLU A 22 -42.46 143.28 24.10
C GLU A 22 -42.54 141.93 24.80
N ASP A 23 -42.91 141.91 26.09
CA ASP A 23 -43.12 140.68 26.87
C ASP A 23 -44.25 139.84 26.27
N SER A 24 -45.33 140.47 25.79
CA SER A 24 -46.44 139.78 25.11
C SER A 24 -45.97 139.14 23.79
N LYS A 25 -45.18 139.86 23.00
CA LYS A 25 -44.57 139.34 21.78
C LYS A 25 -43.62 138.18 22.07
N LEU A 26 -42.77 138.30 23.10
CA LEU A 26 -41.87 137.23 23.53
C LEU A 26 -42.64 135.98 24.00
N ILE A 27 -43.73 136.17 24.75
CA ILE A 27 -44.61 135.07 25.19
C ILE A 27 -45.24 134.38 23.98
N GLU A 28 -45.70 135.14 22.98
CA GLU A 28 -46.28 134.58 21.76
C GLU A 28 -45.25 133.81 20.93
N GLU A 29 -44.03 134.34 20.77
CA GLU A 29 -42.91 133.65 20.12
C GLU A 29 -42.54 132.36 20.86
N LEU A 30 -42.44 132.40 22.20
CA LEU A 30 -42.17 131.21 23.00
C LEU A 30 -43.29 130.17 22.90
N ARG A 31 -44.55 130.61 22.83
CA ARG A 31 -45.70 129.72 22.61
C ARG A 31 -45.62 129.06 21.24
N ALA A 32 -45.34 129.83 20.19
CA ALA A 32 -45.17 129.30 18.83
C ALA A 32 -44.02 128.28 18.76
N ILE A 33 -42.88 128.56 19.41
CA ILE A 33 -41.75 127.63 19.51
C ILE A 33 -42.15 126.37 20.30
N CYS A 34 -42.84 126.50 21.44
CA CYS A 34 -43.32 125.36 22.22
C CYS A 34 -44.30 124.48 21.41
N ASP A 35 -45.20 125.09 20.66
CA ASP A 35 -46.16 124.37 19.82
C ASP A 35 -45.48 123.69 18.63
N GLN A 36 -44.50 124.34 18.00
CA GLN A 36 -43.65 123.73 16.97
C GLN A 36 -42.86 122.54 17.53
N GLN A 37 -42.26 122.68 18.71
CA GLN A 37 -41.54 121.60 19.39
C GLN A 37 -42.47 120.44 19.74
N ARG A 38 -43.69 120.72 20.24
CA ARG A 38 -44.72 119.70 20.50
C ARG A 38 -45.11 118.96 19.23
N ALA A 39 -45.33 119.67 18.13
CA ALA A 39 -45.63 119.05 16.84
C ALA A 39 -44.47 118.14 16.36
N HIS A 40 -43.23 118.59 16.53
CA HIS A 40 -42.04 117.80 16.19
C HIS A 40 -41.88 116.55 17.09
N ILE A 41 -42.11 116.66 18.40
CA ILE A 41 -42.12 115.51 19.33
C ILE A 41 -43.17 114.50 18.89
N VAL A 42 -44.40 114.94 18.61
CA VAL A 42 -45.48 114.04 18.15
C VAL A 42 -45.11 113.37 16.82
N GLN A 43 -44.44 114.07 15.90
CA GLN A 43 -43.96 113.48 14.66
C GLN A 43 -42.87 112.42 14.89
N LEU A 44 -41.89 112.70 15.76
CA LEU A 44 -40.85 111.75 16.15
C LEU A 44 -41.43 110.53 16.86
N GLU A 45 -42.42 110.71 17.74
CA GLU A 45 -43.12 109.61 18.41
C GLU A 45 -43.88 108.72 17.42
N ARG A 46 -44.54 109.33 16.42
CA ARG A 46 -45.19 108.56 15.33
C ARG A 46 -44.16 107.80 14.50
N ALA A 47 -43.05 108.43 14.13
CA ALA A 47 -41.97 107.80 13.37
C ALA A 47 -41.32 106.65 14.16
N LEU A 48 -41.09 106.83 15.46
CA LEU A 48 -40.56 105.80 16.35
C LEU A 48 -41.53 104.63 16.49
N LYS A 49 -42.83 104.89 16.69
CA LYS A 49 -43.85 103.82 16.71
C LYS A 49 -43.91 103.05 15.40
N PHE A 50 -43.79 103.76 14.26
CA PHE A 50 -43.75 103.15 12.95
C PHE A 50 -42.51 102.26 12.77
N GLU A 51 -41.32 102.74 13.11
CA GLU A 51 -40.08 101.95 12.98
C GLU A 51 -40.06 100.77 13.96
N MET A 52 -40.60 100.93 15.18
CA MET A 52 -40.80 99.81 16.12
C MET A 52 -41.74 98.74 15.56
N ALA A 53 -42.86 99.13 14.95
CA ALA A 53 -43.79 98.19 14.33
C ALA A 53 -43.14 97.44 13.16
N LYS A 54 -42.41 98.15 12.30
CA LYS A 54 -41.65 97.56 11.19
C LYS A 54 -40.53 96.64 11.66
N GLN A 55 -39.82 97.01 12.73
CA GLN A 55 -38.79 96.17 13.33
C GLN A 55 -39.39 94.87 13.89
N GLU A 56 -40.56 94.95 14.53
CA GLU A 56 -41.25 93.78 15.07
C GLU A 56 -41.78 92.86 13.96
N GLU A 57 -42.30 93.42 12.86
CA GLU A 57 -42.67 92.66 11.67
C GLU A 57 -41.46 91.95 11.05
N SER A 58 -40.31 92.64 10.93
CA SER A 58 -39.07 92.04 10.42
C SER A 58 -38.58 90.89 11.31
N LYS A 59 -38.60 91.05 12.65
CA LYS A 59 -38.27 89.98 13.59
C LYS A 59 -39.21 88.78 13.44
N LYS A 60 -40.50 89.02 13.26
CA LYS A 60 -41.50 87.97 13.04
C LYS A 60 -41.17 87.18 11.76
N ILE A 61 -40.92 87.85 10.64
CA ILE A 61 -40.55 87.20 9.36
C ILE A 61 -39.28 86.36 9.53
N ILE A 62 -38.23 86.91 10.15
CA ILE A 62 -36.97 86.18 10.39
C ILE A 62 -37.20 84.95 11.29
N SER A 63 -38.04 85.06 12.32
CA SER A 63 -38.38 83.93 13.19
C SER A 63 -39.16 82.83 12.45
N GLU A 64 -40.08 83.21 11.56
CA GLU A 64 -40.82 82.26 10.71
C GLU A 64 -39.91 81.57 9.71
N GLU A 65 -38.97 82.29 9.10
CA GLU A 65 -37.98 81.72 8.17
C GLU A 65 -37.00 80.78 8.89
N HIS A 66 -36.51 81.16 10.07
CA HIS A 66 -35.71 80.27 10.92
C HIS A 66 -36.47 79.00 11.32
N GLN A 67 -37.75 79.13 11.66
CA GLN A 67 -38.60 77.98 11.99
C GLN A 67 -38.77 77.06 10.77
N ARG A 68 -39.07 77.61 9.59
CA ARG A 68 -39.16 76.83 8.33
C ARG A 68 -37.84 76.15 7.98
N SER A 69 -36.71 76.85 8.12
CA SER A 69 -35.39 76.28 7.88
C SER A 69 -35.08 75.16 8.88
N ASN A 70 -35.47 75.31 10.16
CA ASN A 70 -35.30 74.26 11.17
C ASN A 70 -36.14 73.03 10.84
N GLU A 71 -37.38 73.19 10.42
CA GLU A 71 -38.25 72.09 9.97
C GLU A 71 -37.69 71.35 8.75
N GLN A 72 -37.11 72.09 7.79
CA GLN A 72 -36.43 71.46 6.65
C GLN A 72 -35.18 70.69 7.08
N ILE A 73 -34.39 71.23 8.02
CA ILE A 73 -33.21 70.56 8.56
C ILE A 73 -33.61 69.28 9.31
N THR A 74 -34.70 69.30 10.09
CA THR A 74 -35.17 68.11 10.81
C THR A 74 -35.71 67.04 9.85
N ASP A 75 -36.47 67.41 8.81
CA ASP A 75 -36.92 66.49 7.77
C ASP A 75 -35.73 65.87 7.00
N LEU A 76 -34.75 66.68 6.62
CA LEU A 76 -33.54 66.19 5.94
C LEU A 76 -32.71 65.26 6.84
N LYS A 77 -32.58 65.58 8.14
CA LYS A 77 -31.93 64.69 9.11
C LYS A 77 -32.66 63.36 9.25
N TYR A 78 -34.00 63.38 9.28
CA TYR A 78 -34.81 62.17 9.34
C TYR A 78 -34.66 61.32 8.07
N LYS A 79 -34.71 61.94 6.89
CA LYS A 79 -34.45 61.27 5.60
C LYS A 79 -33.05 60.67 5.54
N LEU A 80 -32.04 61.40 5.98
CA LEU A 80 -30.66 60.92 6.04
C LEU A 80 -30.52 59.69 6.96
N ALA A 81 -31.12 59.74 8.14
CA ALA A 81 -31.11 58.61 9.07
C ALA A 81 -31.81 57.38 8.48
N ASN A 82 -32.96 57.55 7.82
CA ASN A 82 -33.65 56.46 7.14
C ASN A 82 -32.81 55.87 5.99
N CYS A 83 -32.15 56.72 5.19
CA CYS A 83 -31.24 56.26 4.14
C CYS A 83 -30.03 55.50 4.71
N MET A 84 -29.44 55.98 5.82
CA MET A 84 -28.34 55.28 6.50
C MET A 84 -28.78 53.91 7.03
N ASN A 85 -29.94 53.83 7.69
CA ASN A 85 -30.48 52.55 8.17
C ASN A 85 -30.75 51.56 7.01
N ALA A 86 -31.31 52.05 5.89
CA ALA A 86 -31.52 51.23 4.70
C ALA A 86 -30.19 50.73 4.11
N LEU A 87 -29.16 51.59 4.07
CA LEU A 87 -27.82 51.23 3.63
C LEU A 87 -27.17 50.18 4.54
N GLU A 88 -27.28 50.33 5.86
CA GLU A 88 -26.79 49.36 6.84
C GLU A 88 -27.48 47.99 6.68
N SER A 89 -28.80 47.97 6.48
CA SER A 89 -29.55 46.75 6.18
C SER A 89 -29.03 46.06 4.91
N LYS A 90 -28.76 46.82 3.85
CA LYS A 90 -28.21 46.27 2.60
C LYS A 90 -26.77 45.77 2.75
N ASN A 91 -25.95 46.43 3.55
CA ASN A 91 -24.61 45.95 3.87
C ASN A 91 -24.66 44.61 4.63
N LEU A 92 -25.62 44.43 5.54
CA LEU A 92 -25.82 43.17 6.25
C LEU A 92 -26.29 42.05 5.29
N GLU A 93 -27.22 42.35 4.38
CA GLU A 93 -27.65 41.41 3.33
C GLU A 93 -26.46 40.98 2.44
N LEU A 94 -25.62 41.92 2.01
CA LEU A 94 -24.43 41.63 1.22
C LEU A 94 -23.42 40.77 1.97
N LEU A 95 -23.17 41.05 3.25
CA LEU A 95 -22.28 40.23 4.09
C LEU A 95 -22.81 38.80 4.26
N ASN A 96 -24.12 38.66 4.46
CA ASN A 96 -24.77 37.36 4.54
C ASN A 96 -24.65 36.59 3.22
N LEU A 97 -24.91 37.25 2.09
CA LEU A 97 -24.74 36.64 0.76
C LEU A 97 -23.28 36.25 0.49
N GLN A 98 -22.32 37.09 0.86
CA GLN A 98 -20.89 36.78 0.75
C GLN A 98 -20.52 35.55 1.61
N THR A 99 -21.07 35.45 2.81
CA THR A 99 -20.88 34.29 3.70
C THR A 99 -21.49 33.03 3.09
N ALA A 100 -22.72 33.12 2.57
CA ALA A 100 -23.40 32.01 1.91
C ALA A 100 -22.66 31.54 0.65
N LEU A 101 -22.13 32.46 -0.15
CA LEU A 101 -21.29 32.12 -1.31
C LEU A 101 -19.99 31.43 -0.88
N GLY A 102 -19.33 31.93 0.17
CA GLY A 102 -18.14 31.29 0.73
C GLY A 102 -18.42 29.85 1.19
N GLN A 103 -19.55 29.63 1.87
CA GLN A 103 -20.01 28.31 2.27
C GLN A 103 -20.31 27.40 1.06
N TYR A 104 -20.99 27.92 0.03
CA TYR A 104 -21.30 27.17 -1.18
C TYR A 104 -20.03 26.71 -1.92
N TYR A 105 -19.02 27.58 -2.04
CA TYR A 105 -17.74 27.19 -2.64
C TYR A 105 -17.03 26.11 -1.83
N ALA A 106 -16.99 26.24 -0.50
CA ALA A 106 -16.40 25.23 0.38
C ALA A 106 -17.15 23.89 0.29
N GLU A 107 -18.49 23.91 0.23
CA GLU A 107 -19.31 22.71 0.07
C GLU A 107 -19.14 22.06 -1.31
N SER A 108 -19.06 22.88 -2.37
CA SER A 108 -18.79 22.39 -3.73
C SER A 108 -17.42 21.72 -3.82
N GLU A 109 -16.39 22.31 -3.22
CA GLU A 109 -15.03 21.76 -3.19
C GLU A 109 -14.98 20.46 -2.37
N ALA A 110 -15.65 20.41 -1.22
CA ALA A 110 -15.77 19.19 -0.43
C ALA A 110 -16.51 18.07 -1.18
N LYS A 111 -17.58 18.40 -1.90
CA LYS A 111 -18.33 17.48 -2.76
C LYS A 111 -17.46 16.93 -3.88
N GLU A 112 -16.63 17.76 -4.51
CA GLU A 112 -15.71 17.34 -5.56
C GLU A 112 -14.65 16.36 -5.02
N ARG A 113 -14.06 16.65 -3.86
CA ARG A 113 -13.11 15.73 -3.19
C ARG A 113 -13.74 14.37 -2.88
N LEU A 114 -14.93 14.37 -2.26
CA LEU A 114 -15.66 13.13 -1.98
C LEU A 114 -16.04 12.37 -3.26
N GLY A 115 -16.35 13.08 -4.35
CA GLY A 115 -16.59 12.50 -5.66
C GLY A 115 -15.34 11.79 -6.22
N GLY A 116 -14.17 12.41 -6.07
CA GLY A 116 -12.88 11.82 -6.42
C GLY A 116 -12.55 10.58 -5.59
N ASP A 117 -12.70 10.66 -4.26
CA ASP A 117 -12.47 9.54 -3.34
C ASP A 117 -13.39 8.36 -3.65
N LEU A 118 -14.66 8.64 -3.96
CA LEU A 118 -15.64 7.62 -4.34
C LEU A 118 -15.27 6.96 -5.67
N ALA A 119 -14.79 7.72 -6.65
CA ALA A 119 -14.31 7.17 -7.92
C ALA A 119 -13.10 6.26 -7.72
N MET A 120 -12.12 6.66 -6.91
CA MET A 120 -10.96 5.83 -6.56
C MET A 120 -11.38 4.55 -5.82
N ALA A 121 -12.28 4.66 -4.83
CA ALA A 121 -12.78 3.49 -4.10
C ALA A 121 -13.53 2.50 -5.01
N ARG A 122 -14.27 3.00 -6.01
CA ARG A 122 -14.92 2.17 -7.04
C ARG A 122 -13.90 1.49 -7.95
N GLU A 123 -12.84 2.18 -8.33
CA GLU A 123 -11.76 1.62 -9.14
C GLU A 123 -11.02 0.50 -8.39
N GLU A 124 -10.68 0.72 -7.12
CA GLU A 124 -10.05 -0.29 -6.27
C GLU A 124 -10.98 -1.48 -6.03
N LEU A 125 -12.28 -1.26 -5.82
CA LEU A 125 -13.26 -2.34 -5.75
C LEU A 125 -13.33 -3.14 -7.05
N ALA A 126 -13.30 -2.47 -8.21
CA ALA A 126 -13.30 -3.13 -9.51
C ALA A 126 -12.03 -3.98 -9.70
N LYS A 127 -10.84 -3.44 -9.40
CA LYS A 127 -9.56 -4.17 -9.44
C LYS A 127 -9.58 -5.39 -8.53
N LEU A 128 -10.03 -5.24 -7.28
CA LEU A 128 -10.13 -6.35 -6.34
C LEU A 128 -11.14 -7.41 -6.81
N SER A 129 -12.29 -6.99 -7.33
CA SER A 129 -13.28 -7.93 -7.87
C SER A 129 -12.75 -8.72 -9.06
N GLU A 130 -11.94 -8.10 -9.91
CA GLU A 130 -11.32 -8.78 -11.05
C GLU A 130 -10.21 -9.73 -10.59
N SER A 131 -9.35 -9.31 -9.66
CA SER A 131 -8.33 -10.18 -9.06
C SER A 131 -8.95 -11.41 -8.37
N LEU A 132 -10.10 -11.23 -7.71
CA LEU A 132 -10.86 -12.31 -7.07
C LEU A 132 -11.43 -13.28 -8.10
N LYS A 133 -11.95 -12.81 -9.24
CA LYS A 133 -12.41 -13.68 -10.33
C LYS A 133 -11.26 -14.51 -10.91
N VAL A 134 -10.11 -13.88 -11.17
CA VAL A 134 -8.91 -14.57 -11.68
C VAL A 134 -8.41 -15.62 -10.68
N ALA A 135 -8.35 -15.28 -9.39
CA ALA A 135 -7.96 -16.23 -8.35
C ALA A 135 -8.93 -17.42 -8.25
N ASN A 136 -10.24 -17.17 -8.32
CA ASN A 136 -11.24 -18.24 -8.34
C ASN A 136 -11.12 -19.14 -9.58
N GLN A 137 -10.85 -18.57 -10.75
CA GLN A 137 -10.59 -19.36 -11.96
C GLN A 137 -9.33 -20.23 -11.83
N ALA A 138 -8.25 -19.70 -11.26
CA ALA A 138 -7.03 -20.45 -11.00
C ALA A 138 -7.26 -21.60 -10.00
N ILE A 139 -8.06 -21.36 -8.94
CA ILE A 139 -8.46 -22.41 -7.98
C ILE A 139 -9.25 -23.52 -8.70
N GLU A 140 -10.20 -23.16 -9.58
CA GLU A 140 -10.98 -24.15 -10.34
C GLU A 140 -10.12 -24.97 -11.32
N ILE A 141 -9.12 -24.35 -11.95
CA ILE A 141 -8.15 -25.07 -12.80
C ILE A 141 -7.34 -26.04 -11.96
N SER A 142 -6.74 -25.59 -10.87
CA SER A 142 -5.94 -26.43 -9.97
C SER A 142 -6.78 -27.56 -9.35
N ARG A 143 -8.06 -27.30 -9.04
CA ARG A 143 -9.01 -28.33 -8.58
C ARG A 143 -9.23 -29.40 -9.64
N ARG A 144 -9.47 -29.01 -10.90
CA ARG A 144 -9.62 -29.95 -12.02
C ARG A 144 -8.35 -30.77 -12.26
N GLU A 145 -7.17 -30.15 -12.22
CA GLU A 145 -5.89 -30.85 -12.34
C GLU A 145 -5.68 -31.86 -11.20
N LYS A 146 -6.00 -31.48 -9.96
CA LYS A 146 -5.94 -32.38 -8.81
C LYS A 146 -6.90 -33.57 -8.96
N GLU A 147 -8.12 -33.33 -9.42
CA GLU A 147 -9.11 -34.38 -9.70
C GLU A 147 -8.62 -35.33 -10.81
N GLU A 148 -8.00 -34.81 -11.87
CA GLU A 148 -7.40 -35.62 -12.94
C GLU A 148 -6.22 -36.46 -12.43
N VAL A 149 -5.30 -35.87 -11.65
CA VAL A 149 -4.18 -36.60 -11.04
C VAL A 149 -4.68 -37.68 -10.09
N ALA A 150 -5.71 -37.40 -9.28
CA ALA A 150 -6.31 -38.39 -8.40
C ALA A 150 -6.95 -39.55 -9.18
N ALA A 151 -7.61 -39.27 -10.31
CA ALA A 151 -8.17 -40.31 -11.18
C ALA A 151 -7.07 -41.18 -11.83
N ARG A 152 -5.99 -40.55 -12.32
CA ARG A 152 -4.82 -41.27 -12.85
C ARG A 152 -4.13 -42.12 -11.78
N LEU A 153 -4.01 -41.59 -10.57
CA LEU A 153 -3.46 -42.32 -9.42
C LEU A 153 -4.32 -43.55 -9.10
N SER A 154 -5.65 -43.38 -9.02
CA SER A 154 -6.57 -44.50 -8.79
C SER A 154 -6.49 -45.57 -9.90
N GLN A 155 -6.32 -45.16 -11.16
CA GLN A 155 -6.12 -46.08 -12.28
C GLN A 155 -4.82 -46.88 -12.14
N VAL A 156 -3.71 -46.21 -11.84
CA VAL A 156 -2.39 -46.85 -11.65
C VAL A 156 -2.40 -47.78 -10.43
N GLU A 157 -3.03 -47.37 -9.33
CA GLU A 157 -3.23 -48.23 -8.16
C GLU A 157 -4.03 -49.49 -8.49
N GLY A 158 -5.09 -49.37 -9.29
CA GLY A 158 -5.85 -50.52 -9.79
C GLY A 158 -5.00 -51.47 -10.63
N MET A 159 -4.25 -50.94 -11.61
CA MET A 159 -3.31 -51.71 -12.43
C MET A 159 -2.21 -52.37 -11.60
N LEU A 160 -1.70 -51.69 -10.57
CA LEU A 160 -0.71 -52.22 -9.65
C LEU A 160 -1.29 -53.37 -8.80
N ALA A 161 -2.53 -53.23 -8.32
CA ALA A 161 -3.22 -54.29 -7.58
C ALA A 161 -3.47 -55.52 -8.47
N ASP A 162 -3.85 -55.33 -9.74
CA ASP A 162 -4.00 -56.40 -10.72
C ASP A 162 -2.66 -57.07 -11.05
N GLY A 163 -1.60 -56.28 -11.25
CA GLY A 163 -0.24 -56.77 -11.45
C GLY A 163 0.25 -57.62 -10.27
N LYS A 164 0.02 -57.16 -9.03
CA LYS A 164 0.33 -57.94 -7.81
C LYS A 164 -0.46 -59.24 -7.75
N ARG A 165 -1.75 -59.23 -8.08
CA ARG A 165 -2.59 -60.44 -8.13
C ARG A 165 -2.08 -61.44 -9.18
N SER A 166 -1.68 -60.95 -10.36
CA SER A 166 -1.09 -61.79 -11.42
C SER A 166 0.25 -62.38 -11.00
N MET A 167 1.13 -61.57 -10.41
CA MET A 167 2.43 -61.99 -9.88
C MET A 167 2.28 -63.08 -8.82
N GLN A 168 1.36 -62.91 -7.86
CA GLN A 168 1.08 -63.93 -6.85
C GLN A 168 0.57 -65.25 -7.45
N LYS A 169 -0.26 -65.20 -8.50
CA LYS A 169 -0.68 -66.41 -9.24
C LYS A 169 0.51 -67.10 -9.91
N LEU A 170 1.36 -66.34 -10.60
CA LEU A 170 2.56 -66.87 -11.24
C LEU A 170 3.57 -67.44 -10.23
N GLU A 171 3.76 -66.80 -9.08
CA GLU A 171 4.58 -67.32 -7.98
C GLU A 171 4.03 -68.64 -7.44
N ASN A 172 2.70 -68.72 -7.24
CA ASN A 172 2.04 -69.95 -6.82
C ASN A 172 2.23 -71.06 -7.86
N ASP A 173 2.03 -70.79 -9.14
CA ASP A 173 2.22 -71.76 -10.22
C ASP A 173 3.69 -72.18 -10.36
N ASN A 174 4.63 -71.24 -10.26
CA ASN A 174 6.07 -71.54 -10.23
C ASN A 174 6.42 -72.45 -9.06
N SER A 175 5.86 -72.21 -7.87
CA SER A 175 6.05 -73.07 -6.70
C SER A 175 5.47 -74.48 -6.89
N ARG A 176 4.35 -74.60 -7.62
CA ARG A 176 3.73 -75.90 -7.96
C ARG A 176 4.57 -76.65 -8.98
N LEU A 177 5.06 -75.95 -10.01
CA LEU A 177 5.95 -76.51 -11.02
C LEU A 177 7.27 -76.97 -10.41
N ARG A 178 7.88 -76.18 -9.51
CA ARG A 178 9.08 -76.58 -8.77
C ARG A 178 8.85 -77.84 -7.94
N ARG A 179 7.73 -77.92 -7.21
CA ARG A 179 7.36 -79.13 -6.46
C ARG A 179 7.13 -80.34 -7.37
N ALA A 180 6.43 -80.17 -8.49
CA ALA A 180 6.22 -81.24 -9.46
C ALA A 180 7.55 -81.69 -10.10
N LEU A 181 8.44 -80.75 -10.40
CA LEU A 181 9.79 -81.03 -10.89
C LEU A 181 10.60 -81.80 -9.84
N GLU A 182 10.61 -81.36 -8.58
CA GLU A 182 11.26 -82.07 -7.47
C GLU A 182 10.67 -83.47 -7.28
N GLN A 183 9.35 -83.64 -7.39
CA GLN A 183 8.68 -84.95 -7.36
C GLN A 183 9.10 -85.83 -8.55
N SER A 184 9.21 -85.27 -9.75
CA SER A 184 9.66 -86.02 -10.93
C SER A 184 11.13 -86.41 -10.81
N MET A 185 11.98 -85.53 -10.30
CA MET A 185 13.41 -85.76 -10.09
C MET A 185 13.62 -86.81 -8.99
N THR A 186 12.86 -86.75 -7.90
CA THR A 186 12.90 -87.78 -6.85
C THR A 186 12.37 -89.12 -7.37
N THR A 187 11.31 -89.13 -8.19
CA THR A 187 10.81 -90.35 -8.84
C THR A 187 11.86 -90.93 -9.79
N LEU A 188 12.48 -90.11 -10.64
CA LEU A 188 13.53 -90.52 -11.57
C LEU A 188 14.78 -91.01 -10.82
N ASN A 189 15.19 -90.34 -9.75
CA ASN A 189 16.29 -90.79 -8.91
C ASN A 189 15.95 -92.13 -8.23
N ARG A 190 14.70 -92.32 -7.79
CA ARG A 190 14.25 -93.60 -7.21
C ARG A 190 14.20 -94.71 -8.26
N MET A 191 13.75 -94.40 -9.48
CA MET A 191 13.77 -95.33 -10.62
C MET A 191 15.19 -95.64 -11.07
N SER A 192 16.10 -94.67 -11.04
CA SER A 192 17.51 -94.86 -11.41
C SER A 192 18.25 -95.72 -10.39
N LEU A 193 17.96 -95.56 -9.10
CA LEU A 193 18.49 -96.42 -8.04
C LEU A 193 17.97 -97.86 -8.11
N ASP A 194 16.71 -98.06 -8.53
CA ASP A 194 16.14 -99.40 -8.72
C ASP A 194 16.66 -100.04 -10.03
N SER A 195 16.90 -99.24 -11.08
CA SER A 195 17.42 -99.76 -12.36
C SER A 195 18.90 -100.14 -12.29
N ASP A 196 19.71 -99.48 -11.47
CA ASP A 196 21.11 -99.86 -11.26
C ASP A 196 21.24 -101.18 -10.47
N ASN A 197 20.22 -101.55 -9.68
CA ASN A 197 20.23 -102.78 -8.88
C ASN A 197 19.45 -103.96 -9.49
N SER A 198 18.72 -103.75 -10.59
CA SER A 198 17.89 -104.80 -11.20
C SER A 198 18.17 -104.96 -12.70
N VAL A 199 19.14 -105.82 -13.02
CA VAL A 199 19.33 -106.28 -14.40
C VAL A 199 18.22 -107.28 -14.73
N ASP A 200 17.44 -107.02 -15.79
CA ASP A 200 16.41 -107.93 -16.28
C ASP A 200 17.00 -109.34 -16.41
N ARG A 201 16.40 -110.29 -15.68
CA ARG A 201 16.82 -111.69 -15.63
C ARG A 201 17.02 -112.27 -17.04
N ARG A 202 16.23 -111.82 -18.02
CA ARG A 202 16.30 -112.26 -19.41
C ARG A 202 17.59 -111.81 -20.11
N ILE A 203 18.09 -110.61 -19.78
CA ILE A 203 19.38 -110.08 -20.26
C ILE A 203 20.53 -110.87 -19.65
N VAL A 204 20.48 -111.15 -18.34
CA VAL A 204 21.48 -111.94 -17.63
C VAL A 204 21.58 -113.35 -18.21
N ILE A 205 20.45 -114.02 -18.41
CA ILE A 205 20.39 -115.35 -19.04
C ILE A 205 21.00 -115.30 -20.45
N LYS A 206 20.65 -114.29 -21.26
CA LYS A 206 21.17 -114.16 -22.61
C LYS A 206 22.67 -113.96 -22.63
N LEU A 207 23.22 -113.14 -21.73
CA LEU A 207 24.68 -112.95 -21.60
C LEU A 207 25.40 -114.25 -21.21
N LEU A 208 24.90 -114.99 -20.22
CA LEU A 208 25.45 -116.30 -19.81
C LEU A 208 25.41 -117.32 -20.97
N VAL A 209 24.27 -117.44 -21.64
CA VAL A 209 24.12 -118.33 -22.81
C VAL A 209 25.10 -117.94 -23.92
N THR A 210 25.27 -116.64 -24.18
CA THR A 210 26.20 -116.15 -25.22
C THR A 210 27.66 -116.39 -24.84
N TYR A 211 28.01 -116.27 -23.54
CA TYR A 211 29.36 -116.54 -23.03
C TYR A 211 29.77 -118.01 -23.24
N PHE A 212 28.85 -118.95 -22.96
CA PHE A 212 29.09 -120.37 -23.20
C PHE A 212 29.02 -120.76 -24.67
N GLN A 213 28.11 -120.18 -25.47
CA GLN A 213 28.02 -120.47 -26.91
C GLN A 213 29.22 -119.95 -27.71
N ARG A 214 29.80 -118.80 -27.34
CA ARG A 214 30.96 -118.21 -28.03
C ARG A 214 32.30 -118.64 -27.45
N ASN A 215 32.35 -119.79 -26.78
CA ASN A 215 33.60 -120.40 -26.32
C ASN A 215 34.40 -119.47 -25.37
N HIS A 216 33.74 -118.94 -24.34
CA HIS A 216 34.33 -118.05 -23.32
C HIS A 216 34.89 -116.72 -23.89
N SER A 217 34.14 -116.08 -24.79
CA SER A 217 34.56 -114.82 -25.41
C SER A 217 34.71 -113.69 -24.39
N LYS A 218 35.90 -113.06 -24.35
CA LYS A 218 36.24 -111.95 -23.43
C LYS A 218 35.33 -110.72 -23.56
N GLU A 219 34.82 -110.43 -24.75
CA GLU A 219 33.90 -109.32 -25.01
C GLU A 219 32.56 -109.48 -24.28
N VAL A 220 32.04 -110.71 -24.24
CA VAL A 220 30.79 -110.99 -23.52
C VAL A 220 31.02 -110.89 -22.01
N LEU A 221 32.19 -111.32 -21.51
CA LEU A 221 32.54 -111.17 -20.10
C LEU A 221 32.70 -109.70 -19.70
N ASP A 222 33.37 -108.89 -20.52
CA ASP A 222 33.49 -107.43 -20.33
C ASP A 222 32.11 -106.75 -20.27
N LEU A 223 31.23 -107.12 -21.19
CA LEU A 223 29.87 -106.60 -21.25
C LEU A 223 29.04 -107.05 -20.03
N MET A 224 29.19 -108.30 -19.58
CA MET A 224 28.60 -108.79 -18.34
C MET A 224 29.08 -107.98 -17.14
N VAL A 225 30.38 -107.74 -17.00
CA VAL A 225 30.97 -106.94 -15.91
C VAL A 225 30.36 -105.54 -15.85
N ARG A 226 30.21 -104.90 -17.00
CA ARG A 226 29.67 -103.54 -17.11
C ARG A 226 28.17 -103.47 -16.83
N MET A 227 27.38 -104.43 -17.29
CA MET A 227 25.92 -104.45 -17.10
C MET A 227 25.48 -105.00 -15.73
N LEU A 228 26.20 -105.97 -15.17
CA LEU A 228 25.89 -106.58 -13.86
C LEU A 228 26.53 -105.85 -12.69
N GLY A 229 27.28 -104.77 -12.94
CA GLY A 229 27.90 -103.97 -11.88
C GLY A 229 28.85 -104.77 -11.00
N PHE A 230 29.65 -105.67 -11.57
CA PHE A 230 30.63 -106.48 -10.82
C PHE A 230 31.51 -105.56 -9.97
N SER A 231 31.55 -105.79 -8.66
CA SER A 231 32.49 -105.08 -7.79
C SER A 231 33.93 -105.38 -8.22
N GLU A 232 34.87 -104.53 -7.83
CA GLU A 232 36.27 -104.73 -8.14
C GLU A 232 36.80 -106.08 -7.62
N GLU A 233 36.21 -106.62 -6.54
CA GLU A 233 36.51 -107.96 -6.02
C GLU A 233 36.02 -109.07 -6.94
N ASP A 234 34.84 -108.92 -7.56
CA ASP A 234 34.28 -109.95 -8.44
C ASP A 234 34.96 -109.95 -9.81
N LYS A 235 35.42 -108.79 -10.30
CA LYS A 235 36.29 -108.69 -11.49
C LYS A 235 37.61 -109.43 -11.32
N GLN A 236 38.19 -109.38 -10.12
CA GLN A 236 39.40 -110.14 -9.77
C GLN A 236 39.15 -111.65 -9.78
N ARG A 237 37.98 -112.10 -9.31
CA ARG A 237 37.61 -113.53 -9.29
C ARG A 237 37.33 -114.13 -10.67
N ILE A 238 36.87 -113.34 -11.64
CA ILE A 238 36.58 -113.79 -13.02
C ILE A 238 37.71 -113.53 -14.02
N GLY A 239 38.90 -113.13 -13.56
CA GLY A 239 40.09 -112.98 -14.41
C GLY A 239 40.19 -111.67 -15.18
N PHE A 240 39.52 -110.59 -14.72
CA PHE A 240 39.47 -109.28 -15.39
C PHE A 240 40.45 -108.23 -14.83
N ALA A 241 41.31 -108.60 -13.87
CA ALA A 241 42.10 -107.64 -13.10
C ALA A 241 43.48 -107.35 -13.68
N GLN A 242 43.55 -106.39 -14.62
CA GLN A 242 44.76 -105.60 -14.85
C GLN A 242 44.43 -104.39 -15.74
N SER A 243 43.96 -103.28 -15.17
CA SER A 243 44.41 -101.91 -15.52
C SER A 243 43.53 -100.82 -14.90
N ASN A 244 44.20 -100.02 -14.07
CA ASN A 244 43.97 -98.60 -13.81
C ASN A 244 42.71 -98.14 -13.06
N ALA A 245 42.85 -98.21 -11.74
CA ALA A 245 42.39 -97.23 -10.78
C ALA A 245 42.88 -95.79 -11.08
N GLY A 246 42.07 -94.79 -10.72
CA GLY A 246 42.61 -93.55 -10.14
C GLY A 246 41.87 -92.24 -10.42
N LYS A 247 41.24 -91.71 -9.35
CA LYS A 247 41.12 -90.27 -8.96
C LYS A 247 40.22 -89.39 -9.83
N GLY A 248 39.41 -88.46 -9.32
CA GLY A 248 39.33 -87.84 -8.01
C GLY A 248 38.39 -86.62 -8.06
N VAL A 249 37.87 -86.27 -6.90
CA VAL A 249 36.78 -85.33 -6.59
C VAL A 249 37.25 -83.88 -6.43
N VAL A 250 36.51 -82.91 -6.97
CA VAL A 250 36.38 -81.50 -6.51
C VAL A 250 34.98 -81.01 -6.91
N ARG A 251 33.97 -80.86 -6.04
CA ARG A 251 33.77 -80.08 -4.80
C ARG A 251 33.60 -78.57 -5.02
N GLY A 252 32.38 -78.18 -5.38
CA GLY A 252 31.53 -77.18 -4.71
C GLY A 252 32.00 -75.73 -4.57
N VAL A 253 31.29 -74.82 -5.25
CA VAL A 253 31.07 -73.44 -4.77
C VAL A 253 29.55 -73.18 -4.76
N LEU A 254 28.98 -73.32 -3.56
CA LEU A 254 27.66 -72.84 -3.15
C LEU A 254 27.92 -71.79 -2.06
N GLY A 255 27.47 -70.56 -2.26
CA GLY A 255 27.74 -69.43 -1.35
C GLY A 255 26.74 -68.28 -1.49
N LEU A 256 25.49 -68.54 -1.11
CA LEU A 256 24.53 -67.58 -0.49
C LEU A 256 25.05 -67.19 0.94
N PRO A 257 24.36 -66.39 1.81
CA PRO A 257 23.19 -65.49 1.70
C PRO A 257 23.35 -64.14 2.49
N GLY A 258 22.34 -63.26 2.42
CA GLY A 258 22.28 -61.98 3.16
C GLY A 258 22.06 -62.02 4.68
N ARG A 259 22.07 -60.83 5.30
CA ARG A 259 21.54 -60.44 6.64
C ARG A 259 21.63 -58.90 6.75
N LEU A 260 20.53 -58.15 6.90
CA LEU A 260 19.77 -57.77 8.12
C LEU A 260 20.45 -56.72 9.01
N VAL A 261 19.60 -55.87 9.62
CA VAL A 261 19.77 -54.84 10.68
C VAL A 261 19.55 -53.42 10.11
N GLY A 262 18.52 -52.63 10.44
CA GLY A 262 17.59 -52.64 11.56
C GLY A 262 17.91 -51.53 12.57
N GLY A 263 17.17 -50.41 12.55
CA GLY A 263 16.72 -49.73 13.77
C GLY A 263 17.41 -48.42 14.26
N ILE A 264 16.56 -47.38 14.32
CA ILE A 264 16.31 -46.39 15.41
C ILE A 264 17.32 -45.26 15.72
N VAL A 265 16.72 -44.08 16.00
CA VAL A 265 17.20 -42.91 16.78
C VAL A 265 18.05 -41.93 15.95
N GLY A 266 17.77 -40.64 15.83
CA GLY A 266 17.03 -39.70 16.67
C GLY A 266 17.97 -38.56 17.09
N GLY A 267 17.60 -37.30 16.80
CA GLY A 267 18.06 -36.13 17.55
C GLY A 267 19.24 -35.29 17.01
N ASN A 268 18.88 -34.07 16.60
CA ASN A 268 19.55 -32.79 16.86
C ASN A 268 20.74 -32.28 16.01
N SER A 269 20.45 -31.10 15.44
CA SER A 269 21.28 -29.89 15.40
C SER A 269 21.97 -29.51 14.09
N ALA A 270 21.35 -28.50 13.47
CA ALA A 270 21.94 -27.24 13.02
C ALA A 270 22.88 -27.24 11.80
N GLY A 271 22.38 -26.60 10.73
CA GLY A 271 23.20 -25.78 9.83
C GLY A 271 23.09 -26.13 8.34
N LYS A 272 22.17 -25.42 7.64
CA LYS A 272 22.17 -24.91 6.24
C LYS A 272 23.00 -25.62 5.14
N PRO A 273 22.58 -25.61 3.84
CA PRO A 273 21.54 -24.76 3.24
C PRO A 273 20.54 -25.48 2.29
N THR A 274 19.47 -24.72 2.01
CA THR A 274 18.33 -24.96 1.13
C THR A 274 18.65 -24.85 -0.37
N GLN A 275 18.41 -25.94 -1.10
CA GLN A 275 18.09 -26.09 -2.54
C GLN A 275 17.68 -27.57 -2.64
N ALA A 276 16.60 -28.04 -3.24
CA ALA A 276 15.80 -27.57 -4.34
C ALA A 276 14.41 -28.22 -4.25
N SER A 277 13.41 -27.55 -4.81
CA SER A 277 12.23 -28.21 -5.38
C SER A 277 12.72 -29.14 -6.50
N GLN A 278 12.68 -30.45 -6.30
CA GLN A 278 13.17 -31.43 -7.29
C GLN A 278 12.27 -32.68 -7.31
N ASP A 279 10.95 -32.48 -7.43
CA ASP A 279 9.96 -33.58 -7.42
C ASP A 279 9.52 -34.05 -8.82
N ASN A 280 10.21 -33.66 -9.91
CA ASN A 280 9.84 -34.08 -11.27
C ASN A 280 11.03 -34.37 -12.20
N GLN A 281 12.23 -34.66 -11.67
CA GLN A 281 13.36 -35.04 -12.52
C GLN A 281 13.42 -36.56 -12.67
N SER A 282 13.18 -37.02 -13.90
CA SER A 282 13.17 -38.43 -14.26
C SER A 282 14.56 -39.03 -14.03
N PHE A 283 14.64 -40.32 -13.68
CA PHE A 283 15.91 -41.04 -13.53
C PHE A 283 16.83 -40.86 -14.76
N ALA A 284 16.25 -40.67 -15.95
CA ALA A 284 16.99 -40.34 -17.17
C ALA A 284 17.67 -38.96 -17.10
N ASP A 285 17.01 -37.93 -16.55
CA ASP A 285 17.58 -36.59 -16.39
C ASP A 285 18.73 -36.61 -15.38
N LEU A 286 18.56 -37.32 -14.26
CA LEU A 286 19.63 -37.51 -13.27
C LEU A 286 20.82 -38.29 -13.84
N TRP A 287 20.58 -39.28 -14.70
CA TRP A 287 21.64 -40.04 -15.35
C TRP A 287 22.37 -39.20 -16.41
N VAL A 288 21.65 -38.37 -17.17
CA VAL A 288 22.23 -37.42 -18.12
C VAL A 288 23.07 -36.38 -17.38
N ASP A 289 22.56 -35.82 -16.28
CA ASP A 289 23.32 -34.90 -15.42
C ASP A 289 24.55 -35.57 -14.82
N PHE A 290 24.45 -36.83 -14.39
CA PHE A 290 25.60 -37.59 -13.90
C PHE A 290 26.65 -37.81 -14.99
N LEU A 291 26.25 -38.22 -16.20
CA LEU A 291 27.18 -38.39 -17.32
C LEU A 291 27.84 -37.05 -17.71
N LEU A 292 27.07 -35.96 -17.78
CA LEU A 292 27.60 -34.62 -18.04
C LEU A 292 28.57 -34.18 -16.94
N LYS A 293 28.22 -34.42 -15.68
CA LYS A 293 29.06 -34.14 -14.50
C LYS A 293 30.35 -34.95 -14.52
N GLU A 294 30.28 -36.25 -14.82
CA GLU A 294 31.44 -37.14 -14.89
C GLU A 294 32.35 -36.76 -16.07
N THR A 295 31.78 -36.36 -17.20
CA THR A 295 32.53 -35.87 -18.36
C THR A 295 33.20 -34.53 -18.07
N GLU A 296 32.49 -33.59 -17.43
CA GLU A 296 33.04 -32.28 -17.02
C GLU A 296 34.14 -32.44 -15.97
N GLU A 297 33.98 -33.34 -14.99
CA GLU A 297 35.02 -33.62 -14.00
C GLU A 297 36.27 -34.26 -14.61
N ARG A 298 36.11 -35.13 -15.61
CA ARG A 298 37.23 -35.73 -16.33
C ARG A 298 37.96 -34.70 -17.18
N GLU A 299 37.23 -33.83 -17.87
CA GLU A 299 37.80 -32.73 -18.64
C GLU A 299 38.50 -31.69 -17.73
N LYS A 300 37.93 -31.36 -16.56
CA LYS A 300 38.59 -30.50 -15.57
C LYS A 300 39.87 -31.11 -15.02
N ARG A 301 39.90 -32.42 -14.76
CA ARG A 301 41.13 -33.10 -14.32
C ARG A 301 42.19 -33.05 -15.43
N GLU A 302 41.83 -33.39 -16.67
CA GLU A 302 42.74 -33.33 -17.82
C GLU A 302 43.23 -31.89 -18.10
N ALA A 303 42.36 -30.88 -18.03
CA ALA A 303 42.73 -29.47 -18.18
C ALA A 303 43.63 -28.99 -17.03
N SER A 304 43.36 -29.40 -15.79
CA SER A 304 44.19 -29.06 -14.63
C SER A 304 45.56 -29.72 -14.68
N GLU A 305 45.66 -30.94 -15.21
CA GLU A 305 46.92 -31.66 -15.38
C GLU A 305 47.76 -31.04 -16.50
N THR A 306 47.12 -30.64 -17.61
CA THR A 306 47.77 -29.92 -18.72
C THR A 306 48.22 -28.50 -18.30
N ALA A 307 47.42 -27.81 -17.47
CA ALA A 307 47.77 -26.49 -16.94
C ALA A 307 48.92 -26.57 -15.92
N ARG A 308 49.00 -27.62 -15.11
CA ARG A 308 50.13 -27.83 -14.18
C ARG A 308 51.42 -28.13 -14.92
N LEU A 309 51.36 -28.91 -16.00
CA LEU A 309 52.51 -29.13 -16.90
C LEU A 309 52.98 -27.84 -17.59
N SER A 310 52.08 -26.89 -17.84
CA SER A 310 52.41 -25.59 -18.47
C SER A 310 52.85 -24.51 -17.47
N GLN A 311 52.49 -24.63 -16.18
CA GLN A 311 52.79 -23.64 -15.15
C GLN A 311 54.16 -23.85 -14.46
N GLU A 312 54.75 -25.05 -14.56
CA GLU A 312 56.14 -25.27 -14.14
C GLU A 312 57.16 -24.62 -15.08
N GLU A 313 56.77 -24.22 -16.30
CA GLU A 313 57.68 -23.58 -17.26
C GLU A 313 57.76 -22.03 -17.14
N ASN A 314 56.90 -21.38 -16.33
CA ASN A 314 56.81 -19.91 -16.27
C ASN A 314 57.03 -19.29 -14.86
N GLN A 315 57.67 -20.00 -13.94
CA GLN A 315 58.11 -19.42 -12.66
C GLN A 315 59.36 -18.53 -12.81
N THR A 316 59.21 -17.32 -13.36
CA THR A 316 60.12 -16.19 -13.12
C THR A 316 59.37 -14.85 -13.25
N ALA A 317 59.57 -13.92 -12.30
CA ALA A 317 59.02 -12.55 -12.17
C ALA A 317 57.64 -12.41 -11.44
N SER A 318 57.60 -12.30 -10.10
CA SER A 318 57.73 -11.05 -9.30
C SER A 318 56.55 -10.06 -9.52
N THR A 319 55.53 -10.02 -8.65
CA THR A 319 55.44 -9.34 -7.32
C THR A 319 55.15 -7.84 -7.39
N SER A 320 54.14 -7.43 -6.60
CA SER A 320 53.88 -6.11 -5.98
C SER A 320 53.14 -5.01 -6.76
N ASN A 321 51.92 -4.67 -6.33
CA ASN A 321 51.72 -3.53 -5.42
C ASN A 321 50.25 -3.41 -4.94
N ALA A 322 50.10 -3.38 -3.62
CA ALA A 322 48.91 -3.05 -2.85
C ALA A 322 49.24 -1.90 -1.91
N SER A 323 48.33 -0.92 -1.73
CA SER A 323 48.20 0.05 -0.62
C SER A 323 47.31 1.21 -1.11
N SER A 324 46.41 1.86 -0.38
CA SER A 324 46.31 2.19 1.06
C SER A 324 44.84 2.67 1.30
N ALA A 325 44.07 2.13 2.26
CA ALA A 325 43.90 2.60 3.67
C ALA A 325 43.19 3.98 3.79
N GLN A 326 42.26 4.31 4.70
CA GLN A 326 41.50 3.63 5.76
C GLN A 326 40.46 4.66 6.33
N PRO A 327 39.33 4.25 6.94
CA PRO A 327 38.34 5.12 7.61
C PRO A 327 38.41 5.05 9.16
N SER A 328 37.81 6.00 9.90
CA SER A 328 37.51 5.88 11.35
C SER A 328 36.53 6.97 11.87
N GLY A 329 35.58 6.58 12.74
CA GLY A 329 34.78 7.47 13.61
C GLY A 329 33.25 7.27 13.55
N HIS A 330 32.70 6.11 13.96
CA HIS A 330 32.14 5.78 15.28
C HIS A 330 30.83 6.48 15.74
N ILE A 331 29.74 5.68 15.72
CA ILE A 331 28.73 5.42 16.77
C ILE A 331 27.70 6.52 17.13
N SER A 332 26.44 6.30 16.74
CA SER A 332 25.38 5.95 17.70
C SER A 332 24.18 5.26 17.04
N ASN A 333 23.82 4.10 17.59
CA ASN A 333 22.78 3.18 17.17
C ASN A 333 21.37 3.70 17.51
N GLN A 334 20.45 3.64 16.56
CA GLN A 334 19.05 3.26 16.83
C GLN A 334 18.53 2.43 15.65
N ALA A 335 18.01 1.25 15.98
CA ALA A 335 17.67 0.16 15.08
C ALA A 335 16.28 0.34 14.41
N PRO A 336 16.01 -0.38 13.30
CA PRO A 336 15.05 0.02 12.27
C PRO A 336 13.79 -0.87 12.19
N GLY A 337 12.70 -0.32 11.65
CA GLY A 337 11.50 -1.05 11.24
C GLY A 337 10.73 -0.28 10.14
N PRO A 338 10.18 -0.97 9.12
CA PRO A 338 10.15 -0.46 7.75
C PRO A 338 8.84 0.26 7.37
N SER A 339 8.93 1.29 6.55
CA SER A 339 7.81 1.76 5.74
C SER A 339 8.29 2.02 4.32
N THR A 340 7.79 1.16 3.45
CA THR A 340 8.05 1.06 2.02
C THR A 340 7.43 2.26 1.29
N SER A 341 8.32 3.00 0.63
CA SER A 341 8.17 3.77 -0.62
C SER A 341 6.79 3.84 -1.29
N HIS A 342 6.34 5.07 -1.52
CA HIS A 342 6.05 5.56 -2.87
C HIS A 342 6.44 7.04 -2.99
N HIS A 343 7.65 7.26 -3.50
CA HIS A 343 8.05 8.48 -4.19
C HIS A 343 7.52 8.38 -5.62
N MET A 344 6.83 9.41 -6.13
CA MET A 344 6.91 9.84 -7.53
C MET A 344 6.10 11.13 -7.76
N PHE A 345 6.79 12.15 -8.30
CA PHE A 345 6.32 13.39 -8.98
C PHE A 345 5.51 14.40 -8.13
N GLY A 346 5.91 15.66 -7.95
CA GLY A 346 6.72 16.54 -8.79
C GLY A 346 5.86 17.57 -9.50
N ARG A 347 5.34 18.58 -8.79
CA ARG A 347 4.92 19.86 -9.39
C ARG A 347 4.89 20.97 -8.33
N GLN A 348 5.77 21.93 -8.52
CA GLN A 348 5.80 23.22 -7.82
C GLN A 348 4.90 24.20 -8.61
N ASP A 349 3.76 24.57 -8.04
CA ASP A 349 3.08 25.84 -8.28
C ASP A 349 2.69 26.30 -6.85
N THR A 350 3.29 27.26 -6.17
CA THR A 350 3.62 28.67 -6.50
C THR A 350 2.42 29.46 -6.97
N GLU A 351 1.45 29.71 -6.07
CA GLU A 351 0.79 31.00 -5.84
C GLU A 351 -0.43 30.80 -4.92
N PHE A 352 -1.02 31.87 -4.39
CA PHE A 352 -2.03 31.90 -3.29
C PHE A 352 -1.46 31.82 -1.87
N ALA A 353 -0.43 32.63 -1.62
CA ALA A 353 -0.29 33.32 -0.36
C ALA A 353 -0.61 34.81 -0.58
N THR A 354 -1.28 35.42 0.40
CA THR A 354 -1.57 36.87 0.55
C THR A 354 -3.01 37.29 0.18
N VAL A 355 -3.92 37.20 1.16
CA VAL A 355 -4.89 38.29 1.40
C VAL A 355 -4.94 38.59 2.91
N PRO A 356 -4.11 39.52 3.42
CA PRO A 356 -4.42 40.23 4.64
C PRO A 356 -5.28 41.43 4.25
N LEU A 357 -6.60 41.34 4.48
CA LEU A 357 -7.45 42.53 4.49
C LEU A 357 -7.16 43.30 5.79
N THR A 358 -6.06 44.06 5.79
CA THR A 358 -5.89 45.21 6.66
C THR A 358 -6.14 46.45 5.81
N SER A 359 -7.27 47.12 6.00
CA SER A 359 -7.53 48.45 5.45
C SER A 359 -8.26 49.27 6.50
N SER A 360 -7.53 50.25 7.02
CA SER A 360 -7.98 51.47 7.71
C SER A 360 -8.62 51.31 9.09
N THR A 361 -7.74 51.20 10.08
CA THR A 361 -7.91 51.81 11.40
C THR A 361 -8.23 53.30 11.24
N TYR A 362 -9.47 53.70 11.49
CA TYR A 362 -9.80 55.08 11.81
C TYR A 362 -9.31 55.37 13.23
N THR A 363 -8.11 55.91 13.33
CA THR A 363 -7.60 56.57 14.52
C THR A 363 -8.33 57.90 14.67
N SER A 364 -9.40 57.92 15.47
CA SER A 364 -9.99 59.17 15.96
C SER A 364 -9.11 59.69 17.09
N THR A 365 -8.09 60.46 16.73
CA THR A 365 -7.25 61.22 17.65
C THR A 365 -7.94 62.52 18.05
N GLN A 366 -8.15 62.65 19.36
CA GLN A 366 -7.96 63.87 20.16
C GLN A 366 -8.78 65.12 19.80
N THR A 367 -9.78 65.39 20.65
CA THR A 367 -9.93 66.71 21.29
C THR A 367 -10.68 66.57 22.61
N PRO A 368 -10.04 66.81 23.77
CA PRO A 368 -10.74 67.15 25.00
C PRO A 368 -10.72 68.67 25.15
N PHE A 369 -11.82 69.35 24.80
CA PHE A 369 -11.96 70.78 25.09
C PHE A 369 -13.22 71.08 25.90
N SER A 370 -12.94 71.40 27.17
CA SER A 370 -13.48 72.51 27.94
C SER A 370 -14.97 72.53 28.34
N ARG A 371 -15.15 72.07 29.59
CA ARG A 371 -16.02 72.57 30.68
C ARG A 371 -16.72 73.93 30.46
N PRO A 372 -18.01 74.07 30.82
CA PRO A 372 -18.70 75.36 30.90
C PRO A 372 -18.41 76.07 32.24
N PRO A 373 -18.44 77.41 32.31
CA PRO A 373 -18.29 78.13 33.57
C PRO A 373 -19.60 78.06 34.39
N GLN A 374 -19.46 77.85 35.70
CA GLN A 374 -20.53 78.13 36.65
C GLN A 374 -20.72 79.64 36.77
N ARG A 375 -21.98 80.06 36.82
CA ARG A 375 -22.41 81.32 37.41
C ARG A 375 -23.41 81.02 38.50
#